data_AF-A0A1V2RL61-F1
#
_entry.id   AF-A0A1V2RL61-F1
#
_cell.length_a   1.000
_cell.length_b   1.000
_cell.length_c   1.000
_cell.angle_alpha   90.00
_cell.angle_beta   90.00
_cell.angle_gamma   90.00
#
_symmetry.space_group_name_H-M   'P 1'
#
loop_
_entity.id
_entity.type
_entity.pdbx_description
1 polymer ?
#
loop_
_entity_poly.entity_id
_entity_poly.type
_entity_poly.pdbx_seq_one_letter_code
_entity_poly.pdbx_strand_id
1 'polypeptide(L)'
;MSHETDYTQLRAVQFEQDGDRHTVYASVHDLERRSEPELFGGERRGLYARLHVSTQPGERPTVRHMSRLVGEQAWVVDGEFAPNGFPRHNNGFGARYLRTHGLVVELDKLLNNAVLAQELAVEIGIDTPLVLDDESPED
;
A
#
# COMPACT_ATOMS: atom_id res chain seq x y z
N MET A 1 -9.97 9.71 -24.19
CA MET A 1 -10.78 8.70 -23.48
C MET A 1 -9.86 8.03 -22.48
N SER A 2 -9.82 8.55 -21.25
CA SER A 2 -9.01 7.95 -20.19
C SER A 2 -9.78 6.73 -19.68
N HIS A 3 -9.19 5.54 -19.80
CA HIS A 3 -9.69 4.35 -19.12
C HIS A 3 -9.44 4.57 -17.63
N GLU A 4 -10.46 5.01 -16.90
CA GLU A 4 -10.44 5.03 -15.43
C GLU A 4 -10.24 3.59 -14.97
N THR A 5 -9.01 3.27 -14.58
CA THR A 5 -8.64 1.92 -14.20
C THR A 5 -9.07 1.74 -12.76
N ASP A 6 -10.13 0.96 -12.56
CA ASP A 6 -10.60 0.62 -11.22
C ASP A 6 -9.63 -0.39 -10.56
N TYR A 7 -8.89 0.06 -9.55
CA TYR A 7 -7.95 -0.76 -8.78
C TYR A 7 -8.62 -1.52 -7.62
N THR A 8 -9.91 -1.26 -7.37
CA THR A 8 -10.71 -2.05 -6.44
C THR A 8 -11.10 -3.41 -7.03
N GLN A 9 -11.00 -3.55 -8.35
CA GLN A 9 -11.18 -4.84 -9.04
C GLN A 9 -10.07 -5.83 -8.66
N LEU A 10 -10.49 -7.07 -8.44
CA LEU A 10 -9.60 -8.18 -8.11
C LEU A 10 -8.69 -8.51 -9.30
N ARG A 11 -7.37 -8.53 -9.07
CA ARG A 11 -6.35 -8.84 -10.08
C ARG A 11 -5.51 -10.04 -9.68
N ALA A 12 -5.23 -10.93 -10.63
CA ALA A 12 -4.25 -11.98 -10.43
C ALA A 12 -2.84 -11.37 -10.50
N VAL A 13 -2.05 -11.58 -9.44
CA VAL A 13 -0.66 -11.14 -9.32
C VAL A 13 0.20 -12.39 -9.20
N GLN A 14 1.17 -12.51 -10.11
CA GLN A 14 2.07 -13.65 -10.19
C GLN A 14 3.47 -13.20 -9.82
N PHE A 15 4.15 -13.98 -8.98
CA PHE A 15 5.52 -13.72 -8.57
C PHE A 15 6.25 -15.03 -8.29
N GLU A 16 7.57 -14.99 -8.36
CA GLU A 16 8.42 -16.13 -7.99
C GLU A 16 8.96 -15.93 -6.58
N GLN A 17 8.89 -16.98 -5.77
CA GLN A 17 9.47 -17.00 -4.43
C GLN A 17 10.10 -18.37 -4.22
N ASP A 18 11.36 -18.41 -3.77
CA ASP A 18 12.11 -19.63 -3.49
C ASP A 18 12.17 -20.63 -4.67
N GLY A 19 12.09 -20.12 -5.91
CA GLY A 19 12.09 -20.92 -7.15
C GLY A 19 10.72 -21.45 -7.58
N ASP A 20 9.68 -21.23 -6.77
CA ASP A 20 8.31 -21.59 -7.08
C ASP A 20 7.51 -20.37 -7.55
N ARG A 21 6.64 -20.60 -8.54
CA ARG A 21 5.74 -19.56 -9.06
C ARG A 21 4.43 -19.56 -8.28
N HIS A 22 4.12 -18.43 -7.67
CA HIS A 22 2.90 -18.22 -6.91
C HIS A 22 1.93 -17.33 -7.68
N THR A 23 0.63 -17.51 -7.42
CA THR A 23 -0.42 -16.59 -7.85
C THR A 23 -1.26 -16.21 -6.64
N VAL A 24 -1.44 -14.90 -6.45
CA VAL A 24 -2.38 -14.35 -5.48
C VAL A 24 -3.38 -13.46 -6.20
N TYR A 25 -4.51 -13.20 -5.57
CA TYR A 25 -5.53 -12.30 -6.08
C TYR A 25 -5.59 -11.08 -5.17
N ALA A 26 -5.38 -9.90 -5.73
CA ALA A 26 -5.26 -8.67 -4.96
C ALA A 26 -6.13 -7.55 -5.49
N SER A 27 -6.63 -6.71 -4.58
CA SER A 27 -7.30 -5.44 -4.91
C SER A 27 -6.91 -4.35 -3.92
N VAL A 28 -6.84 -3.12 -4.41
CA VAL A 28 -6.45 -1.94 -3.64
C VAL A 28 -7.71 -1.16 -3.26
N HIS A 29 -7.86 -0.86 -1.98
CA HIS A 29 -8.97 -0.14 -1.36
C HIS A 29 -8.44 1.03 -0.54
N ASP A 30 -9.28 2.02 -0.28
CA ASP A 30 -8.98 3.16 0.61
C ASP A 30 -7.59 3.78 0.35
N LEU A 31 -7.27 4.02 -0.93
CA LEU A 31 -6.01 4.61 -1.33
C LEU A 31 -6.12 6.13 -1.22
N GLU A 32 -5.32 6.75 -0.35
CA GLU A 32 -5.41 8.17 -0.06
C GLU A 32 -4.07 8.75 0.38
N ARG A 33 -3.93 10.07 0.27
CA ARG A 33 -2.89 10.81 0.98
C ARG A 33 -3.27 10.89 2.46
N ARG A 34 -2.30 10.72 3.34
CA ARG A 34 -2.52 10.73 4.78
C ARG A 34 -1.40 11.48 5.50
N SER A 35 -1.79 12.29 6.49
CA SER A 35 -0.88 12.94 7.43
C SER A 35 -1.28 12.58 8.85
N GLU A 36 -0.32 12.24 9.70
CA GLU A 36 -0.53 12.04 11.14
C GLU A 36 0.57 12.71 11.97
N PRO A 37 0.26 13.20 13.19
CA PRO A 37 1.27 13.77 14.08
C PRO A 37 2.33 12.76 14.50
N GLU A 38 3.59 13.18 14.61
CA GLU A 38 4.65 12.35 15.18
C GLU A 38 4.81 12.53 16.69
N LEU A 39 5.32 11.49 17.37
CA LEU A 39 5.51 11.45 18.83
C LEU A 39 6.44 12.55 19.37
N PHE A 40 7.33 13.12 18.54
CA PHE A 40 8.34 14.12 18.94
C PHE A 40 8.15 15.48 18.27
N GLY A 41 6.94 15.75 17.77
CA GLY A 41 6.66 16.93 16.96
C GLY A 41 6.99 16.70 15.48
N GLY A 42 6.30 17.43 14.61
CA GLY A 42 6.30 17.18 13.16
C GLY A 42 5.10 16.33 12.72
N GLU A 43 4.99 16.16 11.40
CA GLU A 43 3.95 15.37 10.77
C GLU A 43 4.56 14.29 9.87
N ARG A 44 4.00 13.10 9.98
CA ARG A 44 4.25 12.01 9.08
C ARG A 44 3.31 12.10 7.90
N ARG A 45 3.84 12.44 6.74
CA ARG A 45 3.10 12.55 5.48
C ARG A 45 3.43 11.39 4.55
N GLY A 46 2.42 10.88 3.87
CA GLY A 46 2.58 9.79 2.91
C GLY A 46 1.29 9.34 2.27
N LEU A 47 1.30 8.13 1.74
CA LEU A 47 0.15 7.44 1.21
C LEU A 47 -0.27 6.32 2.16
N TYR A 48 -1.58 6.14 2.29
CA TYR A 48 -2.19 4.99 2.93
C TYR A 48 -2.94 4.17 1.90
N ALA A 49 -2.92 2.84 2.06
CA ALA A 49 -3.71 1.93 1.25
C ALA A 49 -4.19 0.74 2.08
N ARG A 50 -5.36 0.21 1.74
CA ARG A 50 -5.80 -1.11 2.20
C ARG A 50 -5.71 -2.11 1.07
N LEU A 51 -4.80 -3.08 1.19
CA LEU A 51 -4.63 -4.14 0.21
C LEU A 51 -5.38 -5.40 0.67
N HIS A 52 -6.31 -5.88 -0.15
CA HIS A 52 -6.96 -7.17 0.04
C HIS A 52 -6.19 -8.22 -0.75
N VAL A 53 -5.82 -9.33 -0.12
CA VAL A 53 -5.05 -10.41 -0.76
C VAL A 53 -5.67 -11.77 -0.43
N SER A 54 -5.94 -12.59 -1.44
CA SER A 54 -6.37 -13.99 -1.29
C SER A 54 -5.53 -14.93 -2.16
N THR A 55 -5.55 -16.23 -1.85
CA THR A 55 -4.85 -17.23 -2.66
C THR A 55 -5.75 -17.77 -3.77
N GLN A 56 -7.07 -17.63 -3.61
CA GLN A 56 -8.07 -18.08 -4.58
C GLN A 56 -9.12 -16.98 -4.84
N PRO A 57 -9.72 -16.93 -6.05
CA PRO A 57 -10.84 -16.04 -6.31
C PRO A 57 -12.04 -16.42 -5.42
N GLY A 58 -12.73 -15.43 -4.85
CA GLY A 58 -13.90 -15.64 -4.00
C GLY A 58 -13.60 -16.08 -2.57
N GLU A 59 -12.34 -16.37 -2.23
CA GLU A 59 -11.90 -16.55 -0.85
C GLU A 59 -11.96 -15.21 -0.11
N ARG A 60 -12.28 -15.25 1.19
CA ARG A 60 -12.21 -14.06 2.04
C ARG A 60 -10.75 -13.60 2.17
N PRO A 61 -10.42 -12.35 1.84
CA PRO A 61 -9.03 -11.92 1.76
C PRO A 61 -8.42 -11.72 3.15
N THR A 62 -7.11 -11.86 3.23
CA THR A 62 -6.29 -11.19 4.24
C THR A 62 -6.27 -9.70 3.91
N VAL A 63 -6.47 -8.85 4.92
CA VAL A 63 -6.46 -7.40 4.76
C VAL A 63 -5.15 -6.86 5.30
N ARG A 64 -4.43 -6.09 4.48
CA ARG A 64 -3.20 -5.41 4.87
C ARG A 64 -3.40 -3.91 4.80
N HIS A 65 -3.08 -3.24 5.89
CA HIS A 65 -2.99 -1.79 5.96
C HIS A 65 -1.56 -1.42 5.65
N MET A 66 -1.39 -0.55 4.66
CA MET A 66 -0.10 -0.23 4.06
C MET A 66 0.12 1.27 4.14
N SER A 67 1.38 1.66 4.30
CA SER A 67 1.81 3.04 4.06
C SER A 67 3.11 3.10 3.28
N ARG A 68 3.28 4.23 2.60
CA ARG A 68 4.56 4.67 2.05
C ARG A 68 4.71 6.14 2.35
N LEU A 69 5.75 6.50 3.10
CA LEU A 69 5.99 7.87 3.54
C LEU A 69 6.79 8.64 2.49
N VAL A 70 6.69 9.97 2.53
CA VAL A 70 7.50 10.84 1.67
C VAL A 70 8.98 10.48 1.82
N GLY A 71 9.67 10.30 0.69
CA GLY A 71 11.06 9.86 0.65
C GLY A 71 11.28 8.35 0.69
N GLU A 72 10.25 7.54 0.98
CA GLU A 72 10.38 6.08 0.99
C GLU A 72 10.26 5.45 -0.40
N GLN A 73 11.01 4.37 -0.62
CA GLN A 73 11.04 3.62 -1.89
C GLN A 73 10.11 2.41 -1.93
N ALA A 74 9.60 1.96 -0.79
CA ALA A 74 8.81 0.72 -0.70
C ALA A 74 7.57 0.92 0.16
N TRP A 75 6.52 0.17 -0.16
CA TRP A 75 5.36 0.07 0.70
C TRP A 75 5.65 -0.81 1.93
N VAL A 76 5.18 -0.36 3.08
CA VAL A 76 5.34 -1.04 4.36
C VAL A 76 3.99 -1.48 4.91
N VAL A 77 3.90 -2.74 5.35
CA VAL A 77 2.73 -3.26 6.04
C VAL A 77 2.71 -2.69 7.47
N ASP A 78 1.75 -1.82 7.72
CA ASP A 78 1.50 -1.25 9.05
C ASP A 78 0.61 -2.20 9.88
N GLY A 79 -0.27 -2.96 9.22
CA GLY A 79 -1.11 -3.95 9.91
C GLY A 79 -1.61 -5.05 8.99
N GLU A 80 -1.86 -6.23 9.56
CA GLU A 80 -2.39 -7.38 8.85
C GLU A 80 -3.52 -8.05 9.65
N PHE A 81 -4.64 -8.30 8.99
CA PHE A 81 -5.83 -8.94 9.53
C PHE A 81 -6.14 -10.20 8.73
N ALA A 82 -6.29 -11.32 9.43
CA ALA A 82 -6.61 -12.60 8.82
C ALA A 82 -8.02 -12.60 8.20
N PRO A 83 -8.36 -13.57 7.33
CA PRO A 83 -9.69 -13.65 6.70
C PRO A 83 -10.87 -13.66 7.69
N ASN A 84 -10.67 -14.10 8.93
CA ASN A 84 -11.70 -14.06 9.98
C ASN A 84 -11.85 -12.68 10.65
N GLY A 85 -11.03 -11.69 10.28
CA GLY A 85 -11.00 -10.35 10.86
C GLY A 85 -10.12 -10.20 12.10
N PHE A 86 -9.47 -11.27 12.57
CA PHE A 86 -8.55 -11.15 13.72
C PHE A 86 -7.24 -10.47 13.30
N PRO A 87 -6.76 -9.49 14.09
CA PRO A 87 -5.47 -8.85 13.83
C PRO A 87 -4.33 -9.85 14.08
N ARG A 88 -3.41 -9.97 13.12
CA ARG A 88 -2.11 -10.62 13.34
C ARG A 88 -1.12 -9.63 13.94
N HIS A 89 -1.13 -8.39 13.44
CA HIS A 89 -0.43 -7.24 14.02
C HIS A 89 -1.07 -5.95 13.49
N ASN A 90 -0.91 -4.85 14.23
CA ASN A 90 -1.32 -3.52 13.79
C ASN A 90 -0.50 -2.46 14.54
N ASN A 91 0.42 -1.83 13.81
CA ASN A 91 1.35 -0.83 14.31
C ASN A 91 0.82 0.60 14.15
N GLY A 92 -0.24 0.80 13.36
CA GLY A 92 -0.71 2.13 12.97
C GLY A 92 0.12 2.74 11.82
N PHE A 93 -0.41 3.83 11.26
CA PHE A 93 0.12 4.44 10.04
C PHE A 93 1.58 4.88 10.19
N GLY A 94 2.43 4.33 9.34
CA GLY A 94 3.79 4.85 9.18
C GLY A 94 4.72 4.61 10.36
N ALA A 95 4.39 3.75 11.33
CA ALA A 95 5.13 3.56 12.58
C ALA A 95 6.50 2.87 12.39
N ARG A 96 7.46 3.57 11.75
CA ARG A 96 8.80 3.05 11.39
C ARG A 96 9.71 2.74 12.57
N TYR A 97 9.32 3.13 13.79
CA TYR A 97 10.02 2.75 15.02
C TYR A 97 9.66 1.34 15.52
N LEU A 98 8.69 0.67 14.88
CA LEU A 98 8.30 -0.72 15.15
C LEU A 98 8.83 -1.64 14.04
N ARG A 99 8.73 -2.96 14.27
CA ARG A 99 9.08 -3.96 13.25
C ARG A 99 8.18 -3.82 12.03
N THR A 100 8.79 -3.58 10.87
CA THR A 100 8.12 -3.43 9.58
C THR A 100 8.19 -4.70 8.74
N HIS A 101 7.24 -4.86 7.82
CA HIS A 101 7.25 -5.91 6.81
C HIS A 101 7.05 -5.27 5.42
N GLY A 102 7.80 -5.73 4.42
CA GLY A 102 7.66 -5.30 3.03
C GLY A 102 6.66 -6.17 2.25
N LEU A 103 6.40 -5.79 1.00
CA LEU A 103 5.66 -6.58 0.02
C LEU A 103 6.60 -7.24 -0.99
N VAL A 104 6.09 -8.27 -1.67
CA VAL A 104 6.70 -8.73 -2.93
C VAL A 104 6.54 -7.65 -4.00
N VAL A 105 7.54 -7.53 -4.87
CA VAL A 105 7.69 -6.43 -5.84
C VAL A 105 6.46 -6.25 -6.74
N GLU A 106 5.78 -7.34 -7.09
CA GLU A 106 4.61 -7.31 -7.97
C GLU A 106 3.38 -6.70 -7.31
N LEU A 107 3.23 -6.86 -5.99
CA LEU A 107 2.18 -6.16 -5.23
C LEU A 107 2.54 -4.68 -5.03
N ASP A 108 3.82 -4.36 -4.89
CA ASP A 108 4.29 -2.97 -4.84
C ASP A 108 3.99 -2.24 -6.17
N LYS A 109 4.28 -2.87 -7.30
CA LYS A 109 3.90 -2.38 -8.64
C LYS A 109 2.40 -2.12 -8.77
N LEU A 110 1.57 -3.03 -8.25
CA LEU A 110 0.11 -2.87 -8.26
C LEU A 110 -0.32 -1.60 -7.51
N LEU A 111 0.25 -1.36 -6.32
CA LEU A 111 -0.03 -0.16 -5.53
C LEU A 111 0.47 1.11 -6.21
N ASN A 112 1.69 1.12 -6.74
CA ASN A 112 2.26 2.29 -7.42
C ASN A 112 1.44 2.68 -8.66
N ASN A 113 0.97 1.69 -9.43
CA ASN A 113 0.10 1.95 -10.57
C ASN A 113 -1.25 2.55 -10.14
N ALA A 114 -1.80 2.09 -9.01
CA ALA A 114 -3.04 2.65 -8.45
C ALA A 114 -2.86 4.12 -8.02
N VAL A 115 -1.72 4.45 -7.39
CA VAL A 115 -1.37 5.82 -6.98
C VAL A 115 -1.26 6.74 -8.19
N LEU A 116 -0.50 6.32 -9.21
CA LEU A 116 -0.29 7.11 -10.41
C LEU A 116 -1.60 7.35 -11.17
N ALA A 117 -2.47 6.34 -11.24
CA ALA A 117 -3.75 6.47 -11.92
C ALA A 117 -4.75 7.39 -11.19
N GLN A 118 -4.60 7.56 -9.88
CA GLN A 118 -5.40 8.47 -9.07
C GLN A 118 -4.71 9.82 -8.83
N GLU A 119 -3.56 10.05 -9.47
CA GLU A 119 -2.79 11.30 -9.37
C GLU A 119 -2.42 11.67 -7.90
N LEU A 120 -2.27 10.65 -7.05
CA LEU A 120 -2.00 10.85 -5.62
C LEU A 120 -0.54 11.17 -5.32
N ALA A 121 0.37 11.00 -6.28
CA ALA A 121 1.79 11.32 -6.14
C ALA A 121 2.34 11.94 -7.42
N VAL A 122 3.37 12.78 -7.27
CA VAL A 122 4.15 13.33 -8.38
C VAL A 122 5.14 12.28 -8.88
N GLU A 123 5.81 11.59 -7.95
CA GLU A 123 6.74 10.51 -8.25
C GLU A 123 6.53 9.33 -7.31
N ILE A 124 6.51 8.12 -7.88
CA ILE A 124 6.46 6.86 -7.14
C ILE A 124 6.92 5.71 -8.06
N GLY A 125 7.66 4.75 -7.52
CA GLY A 125 8.15 3.59 -8.27
C GLY A 125 8.87 2.58 -7.37
N ILE A 126 9.35 1.47 -7.93
CA ILE A 126 10.08 0.42 -7.18
C ILE A 126 11.42 0.95 -6.61
N ASP A 127 12.12 1.79 -7.37
CA ASP A 127 13.41 2.37 -6.97
C ASP A 127 13.35 3.91 -6.91
N THR A 128 12.15 4.48 -6.95
CA THR A 128 11.91 5.93 -6.96
C THR A 128 11.28 6.33 -5.62
N PRO A 129 11.88 7.25 -4.85
CA PRO A 129 11.26 7.76 -3.62
C PRO A 129 9.85 8.32 -3.86
N LEU A 130 8.96 8.20 -2.88
CA LEU A 130 7.66 8.86 -2.93
C LEU A 130 7.82 10.38 -2.84
N VAL A 131 7.27 11.09 -3.81
CA VAL A 131 7.11 12.54 -3.84
C VAL A 131 5.63 12.88 -4.00
N LEU A 132 5.09 13.65 -3.06
CA LEU A 132 3.75 14.23 -3.15
C LEU A 132 3.85 15.64 -3.73
N ASP A 133 2.77 16.17 -4.30
CA ASP A 133 2.74 17.60 -4.60
C ASP A 133 2.72 18.38 -3.28
N ASP A 134 3.38 19.54 -3.28
CA ASP A 134 3.52 20.38 -2.08
C ASP A 134 2.25 21.18 -1.75
N GLU A 135 1.10 20.87 -2.36
CA GLU A 135 -0.17 21.53 -2.02
C GLU A 135 -0.76 20.93 -0.73
N SER A 136 -0.13 21.27 0.39
CA SER A 136 -0.88 21.48 1.61
C SER A 136 -1.79 22.70 1.38
N PRO A 137 -3.11 22.64 1.60
CA PRO A 137 -3.86 23.87 1.81
C PRO A 137 -3.21 24.58 3.00
N GLU A 138 -2.71 25.80 2.77
CA GLU A 138 -2.38 26.72 3.85
C GLU A 138 -3.67 26.95 4.66
N ASP A 139 -3.61 26.60 5.95
CA ASP A 139 -4.47 26.94 7.09
C ASP A 139 -5.96 27.28 6.87
#